data_AF-A0A5N0TGY2-F1
#
_entry.id   AF-A0A5N0TGY2-F1
#
_cell.length_a   1.000
_cell.length_b   1.000
_cell.length_c   1.000
_cell.angle_alpha   90.00
_cell.angle_beta   90.00
_cell.angle_gamma   90.00
#
_symmetry.space_group_name_H-M   'P 1'
#
loop_
_entity.id
_entity.type
_entity.pdbx_description
1 polymer ?
#
loop_
_entity_poly.entity_id
_entity_poly.type
_entity_poly.pdbx_seq_one_letter_code
_entity_poly.pdbx_strand_id
1 'polypeptide(L)'
;MTAGDEGALAEVEEVRHHAEALLATEPHDPSRFQPLMTEITVLLGDLASLGARLDEERYAAEREAARVHAVTMGLNRELGVTFAKAAAEVAALPSVEKVHEFKAQFRYLDRTIAALKARHYALMNLNRGMQSAMYEGGRRG
;
A
#
# COMPACT_ATOMS: atom_id res chain seq x y z
N MET A 1 5.93 0.36 19.81
CA MET A 1 6.45 0.44 18.44
C MET A 1 7.80 -0.27 18.44
N THR A 2 7.95 -1.33 17.66
CA THR A 2 9.24 -2.02 17.51
C THR A 2 10.03 -1.33 16.39
N ALA A 3 11.35 -1.51 16.34
CA ALA A 3 12.18 -0.98 15.26
C ALA A 3 11.75 -1.48 13.85
N GLY A 4 11.01 -2.60 13.77
CA GLY A 4 10.41 -3.09 12.53
C GLY A 4 9.19 -2.29 12.07
N ASP A 5 8.39 -1.75 13.01
CA ASP A 5 7.23 -0.93 12.70
C ASP A 5 7.68 0.39 12.01
N GLU A 6 8.69 1.07 12.57
CA GLU A 6 9.20 2.35 12.02
C GLU A 6 9.83 2.20 10.63
N GLY A 7 10.48 1.06 10.35
CA GLY A 7 11.09 0.78 9.04
C GLY A 7 10.05 0.59 7.94
N ALA A 8 8.96 -0.14 8.23
CA ALA A 8 7.87 -0.33 7.26
C ALA A 8 7.14 0.99 6.96
N LEU A 9 6.96 1.85 7.95
CA LEU A 9 6.36 3.17 7.78
C LEU A 9 7.20 4.08 6.88
N ALA A 10 8.52 4.10 7.08
CA ALA A 10 9.44 4.89 6.26
C ALA A 10 9.44 4.40 4.80
N GLU A 11 9.41 3.09 4.58
CA GLU A 11 9.36 2.46 3.26
C GLU A 11 8.05 2.80 2.53
N VAL A 12 6.91 2.81 3.24
CA VAL A 12 5.63 3.27 2.67
C VAL A 12 5.70 4.72 2.22
N GLU A 13 6.33 5.59 3.00
CA GLU A 13 6.45 7.01 2.71
C GLU A 13 7.37 7.30 1.52
N GLU A 14 8.49 6.58 1.42
CA GLU A 14 9.40 6.66 0.27
C GLU A 14 8.70 6.24 -1.03
N VAL A 15 8.03 5.09 -1.00
CA VAL A 15 7.28 4.55 -2.14
C VAL A 15 6.13 5.47 -2.54
N ARG A 16 5.48 6.11 -1.55
CA ARG A 16 4.46 7.14 -1.77
C ARG A 16 5.02 8.33 -2.54
N HIS A 17 6.12 8.90 -2.08
CA HIS A 17 6.73 10.05 -2.75
C HIS A 17 7.17 9.72 -4.18
N HIS A 18 7.73 8.52 -4.39
CA HIS A 18 8.09 8.07 -5.73
C HIS A 18 6.86 7.92 -6.63
N ALA A 19 5.79 7.29 -6.13
CA ALA A 19 4.55 7.14 -6.87
C ALA A 19 3.91 8.49 -7.24
N GLU A 20 3.87 9.43 -6.30
CA GLU A 20 3.36 10.79 -6.53
C GLU A 20 4.18 11.50 -7.62
N ALA A 21 5.51 11.38 -7.60
CA ALA A 21 6.38 11.95 -8.63
C ALA A 21 6.13 11.35 -10.02
N LEU A 22 5.95 10.03 -10.12
CA LEU A 22 5.65 9.36 -11.41
C LEU A 22 4.27 9.73 -11.94
N LEU A 23 3.27 9.85 -11.07
CA LEU A 23 1.92 10.26 -11.44
C LEU A 23 1.90 11.72 -11.94
N ALA A 24 2.71 12.60 -11.34
CA ALA A 24 2.83 14.00 -11.74
C ALA A 24 3.69 14.21 -12.99
N THR A 25 4.52 13.25 -13.38
CA THR A 25 5.43 13.38 -14.52
C THR A 25 4.66 13.35 -15.84
N GLU A 26 4.62 14.47 -16.56
CA GLU A 26 4.11 14.55 -17.93
C GLU A 26 5.23 14.34 -18.95
N PRO A 27 5.25 13.21 -19.68
CA PRO A 27 6.25 13.03 -20.73
C PRO A 27 5.89 13.90 -21.95
N HIS A 28 6.72 14.89 -22.24
CA HIS A 28 6.55 15.79 -23.39
C HIS A 28 7.09 15.21 -24.71
N ASP A 29 7.80 14.08 -24.67
CA ASP A 29 8.38 13.42 -25.83
C ASP A 29 8.15 11.89 -25.79
N PRO A 30 7.80 11.22 -26.90
CA PRO A 30 7.52 9.79 -26.92
C PRO A 30 8.68 8.90 -26.49
N SER A 31 9.93 9.35 -26.65
CA SER A 31 11.10 8.60 -26.19
C SER A 31 11.07 8.36 -24.67
N ARG A 32 10.33 9.19 -23.92
CA ARG A 32 10.18 9.09 -22.46
C ARG A 32 9.06 8.15 -22.03
N PHE A 33 8.20 7.69 -22.93
CA PHE A 33 7.07 6.82 -22.56
C PHE A 33 7.57 5.45 -22.09
N GLN A 34 8.49 4.81 -22.82
CA GLN A 34 9.00 3.49 -22.45
C GLN A 34 9.77 3.49 -21.12
N PRO A 35 10.72 4.41 -20.87
CA PRO A 35 11.37 4.52 -19.56
C PRO A 35 10.37 4.71 -18.41
N LEU A 36 9.38 5.61 -18.59
CA LEU A 36 8.38 5.89 -17.56
C LEU A 36 7.47 4.69 -17.28
N MET A 37 7.06 3.95 -18.32
CA MET A 37 6.30 2.70 -18.15
C MET A 37 7.12 1.63 -17.43
N THR A 38 8.41 1.49 -17.73
CA THR A 38 9.32 0.55 -17.03
C THR A 38 9.46 0.92 -15.56
N GLU A 39 9.66 2.20 -15.25
CA GLU A 39 9.77 2.69 -13.87
C GLU A 39 8.47 2.45 -13.08
N ILE A 40 7.31 2.72 -13.68
CA ILE A 40 6.01 2.40 -13.08
C ILE A 40 5.87 0.89 -12.85
N THR A 41 6.34 0.04 -13.77
CA THR A 41 6.25 -1.42 -13.64
C THR A 41 7.09 -1.94 -12.48
N VAL A 42 8.31 -1.41 -12.30
CA VAL A 42 9.17 -1.76 -11.17
C VAL A 42 8.49 -1.35 -9.86
N LEU A 43 8.02 -0.11 -9.77
CA LEU A 43 7.37 0.39 -8.56
C LEU A 43 6.10 -0.38 -8.21
N LEU A 44 5.33 -0.82 -9.21
CA LEU A 44 4.17 -1.70 -8.99
C LEU A 44 4.56 -3.05 -8.37
N GLY A 45 5.73 -3.59 -8.70
CA GLY A 45 6.29 -4.78 -8.07
C GLY A 45 6.63 -4.53 -6.60
N ASP A 46 7.36 -3.45 -6.33
CA ASP A 46 7.77 -3.07 -4.97
C ASP A 46 6.55 -2.82 -4.07
N LEU A 47 5.54 -2.11 -4.58
CA LEU A 47 4.26 -1.87 -3.92
C LEU A 47 3.52 -3.16 -3.56
N ALA A 48 3.55 -4.17 -4.44
CA ALA A 48 2.90 -5.45 -4.18
C ALA A 48 3.61 -6.23 -3.07
N SER A 49 4.94 -6.26 -3.08
CA SER A 49 5.75 -6.88 -2.02
C SER A 49 5.57 -6.20 -0.67
N LEU A 50 5.54 -4.86 -0.65
CA LEU A 50 5.29 -4.08 0.56
C LEU A 50 3.86 -4.33 1.10
N GLY A 51 2.86 -4.36 0.22
CA GLY A 51 1.48 -4.67 0.59
C GLY A 51 1.33 -6.03 1.25
N ALA A 52 2.02 -7.06 0.75
CA ALA A 52 2.02 -8.39 1.35
C ALA A 52 2.62 -8.39 2.77
N ARG A 53 3.77 -7.73 2.96
CA ARG A 53 4.41 -7.57 4.28
C ARG A 53 3.52 -6.85 5.28
N LEU A 54 2.88 -5.75 4.88
CA LEU A 54 1.96 -5.01 5.76
C LEU A 54 0.74 -5.84 6.15
N ASP A 55 0.25 -6.70 5.25
CA ASP A 55 -0.85 -7.60 5.58
C ASP A 55 -0.43 -8.69 6.58
N GLU A 56 0.77 -9.23 6.46
CA GLU A 56 1.35 -10.16 7.44
C GLU A 56 1.49 -9.52 8.83
N GLU A 57 2.02 -8.29 8.90
CA GLU A 57 2.15 -7.52 10.14
C GLU A 57 0.78 -7.17 10.74
N ARG A 58 -0.20 -6.81 9.90
CA ARG A 58 -1.59 -6.61 10.31
C ARG A 58 -2.16 -7.87 10.96
N TYR A 59 -1.97 -9.03 10.35
CA TYR A 59 -2.43 -10.29 10.94
C TYR A 59 -1.70 -10.63 12.25
N ALA A 60 -0.41 -10.32 12.36
CA ALA A 60 0.33 -10.48 13.60
C ALA A 60 -0.25 -9.62 14.73
N ALA A 61 -0.56 -8.36 14.44
CA ALA A 61 -1.20 -7.44 15.39
C ALA A 61 -2.63 -7.89 15.77
N GLU A 62 -3.41 -8.42 14.82
CA GLU A 62 -4.75 -8.97 15.10
C GLU A 62 -4.68 -10.19 16.04
N ARG A 63 -3.72 -11.09 15.81
CA ARG A 63 -3.50 -12.25 16.71
C ARG A 63 -3.10 -11.80 18.11
N GLU A 64 -2.22 -10.80 18.21
CA GLU A 64 -1.79 -10.29 19.50
C GLU A 64 -2.91 -9.58 20.26
N ALA A 65 -3.73 -8.77 19.58
CA ALA A 65 -4.91 -8.15 20.19
C ALA A 65 -5.86 -9.21 20.77
N ALA A 66 -6.15 -10.27 20.01
CA ALA A 66 -6.98 -11.38 20.47
C ALA A 66 -6.36 -12.11 21.67
N ARG A 67 -5.04 -12.35 21.66
CA ARG A 67 -4.30 -13.00 22.75
C ARG A 67 -4.38 -12.17 24.03
N VAL A 68 -4.05 -10.88 23.95
CA VAL A 68 -4.06 -9.96 25.10
C VAL A 68 -5.47 -9.85 25.67
N HIS A 69 -6.48 -9.74 24.81
CA HIS A 69 -7.87 -9.70 25.22
C HIS A 69 -8.26 -10.97 25.98
N ALA A 70 -7.97 -12.16 25.43
CA ALA A 70 -8.31 -13.44 26.07
C ALA A 70 -7.58 -13.66 27.41
N VAL A 71 -6.29 -13.32 27.49
CA VAL A 71 -5.51 -13.42 28.73
C VAL A 71 -6.09 -12.48 29.79
N THR A 72 -6.37 -11.23 29.43
CA THR A 72 -6.89 -10.22 30.37
C THR A 72 -8.29 -10.58 30.87
N MET A 73 -9.14 -11.11 29.99
CA MET A 73 -10.44 -11.69 30.37
C MET A 73 -10.27 -12.79 31.43
N GLY A 74 -9.31 -13.70 31.22
CA GLY A 74 -9.02 -14.80 32.15
C GLY A 74 -8.50 -14.32 33.50
N LEU A 75 -7.60 -13.32 33.51
CA LEU A 75 -7.03 -12.75 34.73
C LEU A 75 -8.06 -12.00 35.57
N ASN A 76 -9.06 -11.38 34.95
CA ASN A 76 -10.09 -10.58 35.62
C ASN A 76 -11.41 -11.33 35.83
N ARG A 77 -11.45 -12.66 35.63
CA ARG A 77 -12.67 -13.46 35.64
C ARG A 77 -13.52 -13.33 36.92
N GLU A 78 -12.88 -13.01 38.04
CA GLU A 78 -13.53 -12.92 39.36
C GLU A 78 -14.18 -11.55 39.62
N LEU A 79 -13.85 -10.53 38.82
CA LEU A 79 -14.35 -9.15 38.97
C LEU A 79 -15.67 -8.91 38.21
N GLY A 80 -16.25 -9.96 37.64
CA GLY A 80 -17.45 -9.89 36.80
C GLY A 80 -17.14 -9.64 35.33
N VAL A 81 -17.98 -10.21 34.46
CA VAL A 81 -17.75 -10.26 33.00
C VAL A 81 -17.60 -8.87 32.38
N THR A 82 -18.42 -7.90 32.81
CA THR A 82 -18.39 -6.53 32.28
C THR A 82 -17.07 -5.84 32.56
N PHE A 83 -16.57 -5.93 33.79
CA PHE A 83 -15.29 -5.33 34.17
C PHE A 83 -14.13 -6.03 33.44
N ALA A 84 -14.13 -7.37 33.43
CA ALA A 84 -13.11 -8.15 32.75
C ALA A 84 -13.03 -7.81 31.25
N LYS A 85 -14.17 -7.61 30.60
CA LYS A 85 -14.26 -7.20 29.20
C LYS A 85 -13.69 -5.79 28.98
N ALA A 86 -14.10 -4.82 29.78
CA ALA A 86 -13.58 -3.46 29.67
C ALA A 86 -12.06 -3.41 29.88
N ALA A 87 -11.54 -4.14 30.87
CA ALA A 87 -10.10 -4.25 31.11
C ALA A 87 -9.36 -4.91 29.93
N ALA A 88 -9.94 -5.95 29.33
CA ALA A 88 -9.38 -6.65 28.18
C ALA A 88 -9.37 -5.80 26.91
N GLU A 89 -10.41 -5.01 26.66
CA GLU A 89 -10.47 -4.06 25.55
C GLU A 89 -9.41 -2.97 25.69
N VAL A 90 -9.27 -2.38 26.89
CA VAL A 90 -8.24 -1.38 27.18
C VAL A 90 -6.84 -1.96 27.03
N ALA A 91 -6.60 -3.17 27.54
CA ALA A 91 -5.30 -3.83 27.43
C ALA A 91 -4.92 -4.17 25.98
N ALA A 92 -5.89 -4.54 25.14
CA ALA A 92 -5.66 -4.86 23.74
C ALA A 92 -5.57 -3.62 22.82
N LEU A 93 -5.93 -2.44 23.31
CA LEU A 93 -6.02 -1.20 22.53
C LEU A 93 -4.74 -0.89 21.72
N PRO A 94 -3.51 -1.02 22.25
CA PRO A 94 -2.30 -0.73 21.46
C PRO A 94 -2.15 -1.62 20.22
N SER A 95 -2.54 -2.89 20.31
CA SER A 95 -2.50 -3.81 19.16
C SER A 95 -3.62 -3.49 18.17
N VAL A 96 -4.79 -3.06 18.65
CA VAL A 96 -5.90 -2.61 17.79
C VAL A 96 -5.53 -1.35 17.01
N GLU A 97 -4.84 -0.41 17.65
CA GLU A 97 -4.32 0.81 16.99
C GLU A 97 -3.38 0.45 15.83
N LYS A 98 -2.44 -0.47 16.03
CA LYS A 98 -1.57 -0.98 14.96
C LYS A 98 -2.35 -1.59 13.80
N VAL A 99 -3.39 -2.38 14.10
CA VAL A 99 -4.26 -2.96 13.05
C VAL A 99 -4.92 -1.87 12.22
N HIS A 100 -5.40 -0.80 12.86
CA HIS A 100 -6.01 0.33 12.15
C HIS A 100 -5.00 1.08 11.29
N GLU A 101 -3.79 1.29 11.78
CA GLU A 101 -2.69 1.92 11.06
C GLU A 101 -2.31 1.13 9.80
N PHE A 102 -2.06 -0.18 9.93
CA PHE A 102 -1.75 -1.04 8.78
C PHE A 102 -2.91 -1.10 7.77
N LYS A 103 -4.18 -1.12 8.22
CA LYS A 103 -5.35 -1.04 7.32
C LYS A 103 -5.44 0.29 6.58
N ALA A 104 -5.00 1.39 7.18
CA ALA A 104 -4.98 2.69 6.51
C ALA A 104 -3.90 2.71 5.42
N GLN A 105 -2.70 2.21 5.72
CA GLN A 105 -1.60 2.13 4.76
C GLN A 105 -1.92 1.19 3.60
N PHE A 106 -2.49 0.02 3.88
CA PHE A 106 -2.89 -0.91 2.83
C PHE A 106 -3.89 -0.27 1.85
N ARG A 107 -4.89 0.46 2.35
CA ARG A 107 -5.84 1.20 1.50
C ARG A 107 -5.19 2.30 0.70
N TYR A 108 -4.16 2.95 1.25
CA TYR A 108 -3.38 3.92 0.50
C TYR A 108 -2.63 3.23 -0.65
N LEU A 109 -1.90 2.15 -0.38
CA LEU A 109 -1.18 1.39 -1.40
C LEU A 109 -2.09 0.88 -2.52
N ASP A 110 -3.27 0.34 -2.18
CA ASP A 110 -4.26 -0.11 -3.17
C ASP A 110 -4.66 1.00 -4.15
N ARG A 111 -4.92 2.21 -3.63
CA ARG A 111 -5.26 3.37 -4.47
C ARG A 111 -4.09 3.79 -5.34
N THR A 112 -2.88 3.79 -4.79
CA THR A 112 -1.66 4.14 -5.52
C THR A 112 -1.38 3.14 -6.64
N ILE A 113 -1.52 1.84 -6.37
CA ILE A 113 -1.42 0.77 -7.39
C ILE A 113 -2.45 1.00 -8.51
N ALA A 114 -3.69 1.32 -8.16
CA ALA A 114 -4.73 1.58 -9.15
C ALA A 114 -4.40 2.80 -10.03
N ALA A 115 -3.92 3.89 -9.42
CA ALA A 115 -3.51 5.09 -10.14
C ALA A 115 -2.32 4.84 -11.08
N LEU A 116 -1.30 4.13 -10.60
CA LEU A 116 -0.12 3.78 -11.40
C LEU A 116 -0.46 2.85 -12.56
N LYS A 117 -1.34 1.84 -12.34
CA LYS A 117 -1.86 1.00 -13.42
C LYS A 117 -2.60 1.81 -14.47
N ALA A 118 -3.47 2.73 -14.06
CA ALA A 118 -4.18 3.61 -14.98
C ALA A 118 -3.20 4.48 -15.79
N ARG A 119 -2.18 5.05 -15.14
CA ARG A 119 -1.13 5.83 -15.80
C ARG A 119 -0.33 4.99 -16.80
N HIS A 120 0.09 3.80 -16.41
CA HIS A 120 0.79 2.86 -17.29
C HIS A 120 -0.01 2.56 -18.56
N TYR A 121 -1.30 2.24 -18.43
CA TYR A 121 -2.15 1.99 -19.59
C TYR A 121 -2.39 3.23 -20.45
N ALA A 122 -2.50 4.41 -19.84
CA ALA A 122 -2.59 5.66 -20.60
C ALA A 122 -1.34 5.89 -21.46
N LEU A 123 -0.15 5.71 -20.89
CA LEU A 123 1.12 5.84 -21.63
C LEU A 123 1.23 4.80 -22.75
N MET A 124 0.84 3.55 -22.49
CA MET A 124 0.83 2.48 -23.49
C MET A 124 -0.10 2.82 -24.67
N ASN A 125 -1.30 3.32 -24.39
CA ASN A 125 -2.27 3.71 -25.42
C ASN A 125 -1.78 4.90 -26.25
N LEU A 126 -1.18 5.92 -25.60
CA LEU A 126 -0.57 7.05 -26.30
C LEU A 126 0.57 6.60 -27.21
N ASN A 127 1.48 5.75 -26.70
CA ASN A 127 2.60 5.23 -27.47
C ASN A 127 2.12 4.47 -28.72
N ARG A 128 1.12 3.58 -28.55
CA ARG A 128 0.53 2.82 -29.66
C ARG A 128 -0.15 3.74 -30.67
N GLY A 129 -0.90 4.75 -30.21
CA GLY A 129 -1.55 5.72 -31.09
C GLY A 129 -0.56 6.51 -31.94
N MET A 130 0.55 6.95 -31.34
CA MET A 130 1.61 7.68 -32.04
C MET A 130 2.34 6.81 -33.08
N GLN A 131 2.64 5.56 -32.73
CA GLN A 131 3.22 4.61 -33.69
C GLN A 131 2.30 4.42 -34.89
N SER A 132 1.01 4.17 -34.68
CA SER A 132 0.02 4.03 -35.76
C SER A 132 -0.04 5.28 -36.67
N ALA A 133 -0.05 6.48 -36.07
CA ALA A 133 -0.08 7.74 -36.83
C ALA A 133 1.19 7.96 -37.69
N MET A 134 2.36 7.60 -37.17
CA MET A 134 3.61 7.65 -37.94
C MET A 134 3.61 6.69 -39.13
N TYR A 135 3.09 5.47 -38.94
CA TYR A 135 2.99 4.48 -40.03
C TYR A 135 1.97 4.85 -41.10
N GLU A 136 0.82 5.44 -40.74
CA GLU A 136 -0.19 5.89 -41.71
C GLU A 136 0.26 7.15 -42.48
N GLY A 137 0.97 8.07 -41.82
CA GLY A 137 1.57 9.25 -42.46
C GLY A 137 2.67 8.89 -43.46
N GLY A 138 3.55 7.93 -43.11
CA GLY A 138 4.59 7.43 -44.00
C GLY A 138 4.09 6.56 -45.17
N ARG A 139 2.81 6.16 -45.16
CA ARG A 139 2.18 5.39 -46.24
C ARG A 139 1.39 6.26 -47.22
N ARG A 140 1.19 7.55 -46.89
CA ARG A 140 0.49 8.56 -47.71
C ARG A 140 1.42 9.62 -48.32
N GLY A 141 2.70 9.66 -47.92
CA GLY A 141 3.75 10.46 -48.56
C GLY A 141 4.57 9.64 -49.54
#